data_AF-A0AAP3E7W2-F1
#
_entry.id   AF-A0AAP3E7W2-F1
#
_cell.length_a   1.000
_cell.length_b   1.000
_cell.length_c   1.000
_cell.angle_alpha   90.00
_cell.angle_beta   90.00
_cell.angle_gamma   90.00
#
_symmetry.space_group_name_H-M   'P 1'
#
loop_
_entity.id
_entity.type
_entity.pdbx_description
1 polymer ?
#
loop_
_entity_poly.entity_id
_entity_poly.type
_entity_poly.pdbx_seq_one_letter_code
_entity_poly.pdbx_strand_id
1 'polypeptide(L)' 'MVSECTYCEQDIYDHDPVFVAEFEHGARIQDKQFCNYACLYSFIDEENLVEGASCEIDL' A
#
# COMPACT_ATOMS: atom_id res chain seq x y z
N MET A 1 -16.54 2.16 8.52
CA MET A 1 -15.26 2.39 7.83
C MET A 1 -14.41 1.18 8.15
N VAL A 2 -13.77 0.57 7.15
CA VAL A 2 -12.84 -0.54 7.37
C VAL A 2 -11.49 0.08 7.71
N SER A 3 -11.03 -0.07 8.94
CA SER A 3 -9.74 0.43 9.43
C SER A 3 -8.69 -0.67 9.49
N GLU A 4 -8.95 -1.84 8.93
CA GLU A 4 -8.04 -2.99 8.99
C GLU A 4 -6.82 -2.78 8.08
N CYS A 5 -5.64 -3.12 8.59
CA CYS A 5 -4.42 -3.13 7.83
C CYS A 5 -4.46 -4.22 6.76
N THR A 6 -4.10 -3.88 5.52
CA THR A 6 -4.01 -4.81 4.40
C THR A 6 -3.05 -5.98 4.65
N TYR A 7 -2.05 -5.82 5.53
CA TYR A 7 -1.07 -6.86 5.83
C TYR A 7 -1.41 -7.69 7.08
N CYS A 8 -1.62 -7.06 8.23
CA CYS A 8 -1.74 -7.75 9.52
C CYS A 8 -3.15 -7.77 10.11
N GLU A 9 -4.14 -7.21 9.39
CA GLU A 9 -5.57 -7.18 9.75
C GLU A 9 -5.91 -6.42 11.06
N GLN A 10 -4.93 -5.79 11.72
CA GLN A 10 -5.16 -4.94 12.90
C GLN A 10 -5.76 -3.58 12.51
N ASP A 11 -6.35 -2.87 13.48
CA ASP A 11 -6.79 -1.49 13.26
C ASP A 11 -5.58 -0.57 13.03
N ILE A 12 -5.57 0.15 11.90
CA ILE A 12 -4.50 1.06 11.53
C ILE A 12 -4.43 2.31 12.42
N TYR A 13 -5.52 2.70 13.08
CA TYR A 13 -5.58 3.92 13.90
C TYR A 13 -4.95 3.75 15.28
N ASP A 14 -4.61 2.52 15.67
CA ASP A 14 -3.79 2.23 16.84
C ASP A 14 -2.29 2.52 16.60
N HIS A 15 -1.93 2.96 15.38
CA HIS A 15 -0.56 3.13 14.90
C HIS A 15 -0.38 4.44 14.09
N ASP A 16 0.64 4.49 13.22
CA ASP A 16 0.97 5.61 12.33
C ASP A 16 0.63 5.24 10.87
N PRO A 17 -0.65 5.38 10.46
CA PRO A 17 -1.15 4.74 9.25
C PRO A 17 -0.55 5.30 7.96
N VAL A 18 -0.27 4.40 7.01
CA VAL A 18 0.17 4.72 5.65
C VAL A 18 -0.92 4.30 4.66
N PHE A 19 -1.32 5.21 3.77
CA PHE A 19 -2.37 4.97 2.76
C PHE A 19 -1.78 4.99 1.35
N VAL A 20 -2.02 3.91 0.60
CA VAL A 20 -1.71 3.82 -0.82
C VAL A 20 -2.97 4.16 -1.61
N ALA A 21 -2.81 5.01 -2.60
CA ALA A 21 -3.89 5.39 -3.49
C ALA A 21 -3.46 5.21 -4.94
N GLU A 22 -4.37 4.70 -5.74
CA GLU A 22 -4.23 4.56 -7.18
C GLU A 22 -4.98 5.69 -7.89
N PHE A 23 -4.59 5.95 -9.14
CA PHE A 23 -5.29 6.89 -10.01
C PHE A 23 -5.99 6.12 -11.12
N GLU A 24 -7.30 5.96 -10.99
CA GLU A 24 -8.14 5.38 -12.03
C GLU A 24 -9.00 6.46 -12.66
N HIS A 25 -9.01 6.55 -14.00
CA HIS A 25 -9.84 7.51 -14.73
C HIS A 25 -9.67 8.99 -14.28
N GLY A 26 -8.48 9.34 -13.79
CA GLY A 26 -8.18 10.69 -13.29
C GLY A 26 -8.70 10.98 -11.88
N ALA A 27 -9.30 9.99 -11.20
CA ALA A 27 -9.71 10.09 -9.81
C ALA A 27 -8.73 9.31 -8.91
N ARG A 28 -8.40 9.91 -7.75
CA ARG A 28 -7.64 9.24 -6.71
C ARG A 28 -8.55 8.27 -5.95
N ILE A 29 -8.22 7.00 -5.96
CA ILE A 29 -8.94 5.93 -5.24
C ILE A 29 -8.00 5.39 -4.17
N GLN A 30 -8.46 5.34 -2.92
CA GLN A 30 -7.70 4.66 -1.87
C GLN A 30 -7.76 3.14 -2.13
N ASP A 31 -6.59 2.53 -2.30
CA ASP A 31 -6.47 1.10 -2.63
C ASP A 31 -6.09 0.28 -1.39
N LYS A 32 -5.00 0.66 -0.69
CA LYS A 32 -4.49 -0.09 0.47
C LYS A 32 -4.17 0.81 1.65
N GLN A 33 -4.16 0.22 2.84
CA GLN A 33 -3.84 0.92 4.09
C GLN A 33 -3.05 0.03 5.04
N PHE A 34 -2.06 0.60 5.72
CA PHE A 34 -1.11 -0.14 6.54
C PHE A 34 -0.93 0.52 7.90
N CYS A 35 -0.69 -0.27 8.95
CA CYS A 35 -0.43 0.26 10.29
C CYS A 35 0.76 1.24 10.33
N ASN A 36 1.79 0.98 9.53
CA ASN A 36 2.98 1.81 9.36
C ASN A 36 3.83 1.24 8.20
N TYR A 37 5.02 1.83 7.98
CA TYR A 37 5.97 1.39 6.95
C TYR A 37 6.43 -0.07 7.06
N ALA A 38 6.43 -0.68 8.26
CA ALA A 38 6.84 -2.08 8.40
C ALA A 38 5.82 -3.01 7.74
N CYS A 39 4.52 -2.79 7.98
CA CYS A 39 3.46 -3.56 7.33
C CYS A 39 3.42 -3.34 5.81
N LEU A 40 3.69 -2.12 5.34
CA LEU A 40 3.83 -1.85 3.91
C LEU A 40 5.00 -2.62 3.30
N TYR A 41 6.18 -2.57 3.94
CA TYR A 41 7.38 -3.26 3.47
C TYR A 41 7.14 -4.77 3.39
N SER A 42 6.61 -5.38 4.46
CA SER A 42 6.35 -6.81 4.48
C SER A 42 5.38 -7.25 3.38
N PHE A 43 4.33 -6.46 3.13
CA PHE A 43 3.43 -6.70 2.01
C PHE A 43 4.13 -6.62 0.65
N ILE A 44 4.95 -5.58 0.43
CA ILE A 44 5.71 -5.41 -0.82
C ILE A 44 6.66 -6.58 -1.08
N ASP A 45 7.37 -7.04 -0.04
CA ASP A 45 8.35 -8.12 -0.10
C ASP A 45 7.66 -9.46 -0.37
N GLU A 46 6.59 -9.78 0.37
CA GLU A 46 5.86 -11.04 0.23
C GLU A 46 5.17 -11.17 -1.14
N GLU A 47 4.58 -10.08 -1.64
CA GLU A 47 3.90 -10.04 -2.93
C GLU A 47 4.86 -9.76 -4.11
N ASN A 48 6.16 -9.59 -3.86
CA ASN A 48 7.19 -9.28 -4.86
C ASN A 48 6.85 -8.05 -5.73
N LEU A 49 6.22 -7.03 -5.16
CA LEU A 49 5.67 -5.88 -5.91
C LEU A 49 6.74 -4.94 -6.50
N VAL A 50 8.00 -5.11 -6.10
CA VAL A 50 9.13 -4.38 -6.67
C VAL A 50 9.73 -5.07 -7.89
N GLU A 51 9.41 -6.33 -8.15
CA GLU A 51 9.97 -7.06 -9.28
C GLU A 51 9.46 -6.51 -10.61
N GLY A 52 10.38 -6.05 -11.46
CA GLY A 52 10.03 -5.46 -12.76
C GLY A 52 9.38 -4.08 -12.67
N ALA A 53 9.28 -3.48 -11.47
CA ALA A 53 8.81 -2.13 -11.31
C ALA A 53 9.82 -1.13 -11.91
N SER A 54 9.37 -0.34 -12.88
CA SER A 54 10.13 0.77 -13.46
C SER A 54 9.22 1.98 -13.53
N CYS A 55 9.66 3.13 -13.02
CA CYS A 55 8.84 4.34 -13.06
C CYS A 55 8.69 4.90 -14.49
N GLU A 56 9.67 4.62 -15.36
CA GLU A 56 9.68 4.76 -16.82
C GLU A 56 10.68 3.74 -17.38
N ILE A 57 10.52 3.24 -18.62
CA ILE A 57 11.57 2.49 -19.33
C ILE A 57 12.00 3.39 -20.50
N ASP A 58 13.21 3.95 -20.42
CA ASP A 58 13.83 4.62 -21.57
C ASP A 58 14.16 3.58 -22.65
N LEU A 59 13.76 3.88 -23.89
CA LEU A 59 14.18 3.17 -25.10
C LEU A 59 15.59 3.60 -25.55
#